data_AF-A0A417CMT0-F1
#
_entry.id   AF-A0A417CMT0-F1
#
_cell.length_a   1.000
_cell.length_b   1.000
_cell.length_c   1.000
_cell.angle_alpha   90.00
_cell.angle_beta   90.00
_cell.angle_gamma   90.00
#
_symmetry.space_group_name_H-M   'P 1'
#
loop_
_entity.id
_entity.type
_entity.pdbx_description
1 polymer ?
#
loop_
_entity_poly.entity_id
_entity_poly.type
_entity_poly.pdbx_seq_one_letter_code
_entity_poly.pdbx_strand_id
1 'polypeptide(L)'
;MIKVTSDAANKLIKKLEQEKGILTDKISKMSTFIVAITENYDQIKAEQEAEFNLNETISQIDEIDKKIITIRHAKSVFNNSVVMKNGLLSVTTLLD
;
A
#
# COMPACT_ATOMS: atom_id res chain seq x y z
N MET A 1 -7.34 7.12 24.18
CA MET A 1 -7.37 7.77 22.85
C MET A 1 -5.94 7.83 22.32
N ILE A 2 -5.58 6.98 21.36
CA ILE A 2 -4.21 6.95 20.80
C ILE A 2 -4.00 8.26 20.03
N LYS A 3 -3.13 9.13 20.54
CA LYS A 3 -2.72 10.35 19.83
C LYS A 3 -1.76 9.95 18.71
N VAL A 4 -2.31 9.60 17.55
CA VAL A 4 -1.52 9.44 16.34
C VAL A 4 -1.09 10.84 15.92
N THR A 5 0.21 11.13 16.03
CA THR A 5 0.78 12.40 15.54
C THR A 5 0.91 12.35 14.02
N SER A 6 1.02 13.52 13.37
CA SER A 6 1.26 13.60 11.92
C SER A 6 2.48 12.78 11.48
N ASP A 7 3.53 12.73 12.30
CA ASP A 7 4.72 11.88 12.07
C ASP A 7 4.40 10.37 12.14
N ALA A 8 3.61 9.94 13.14
CA ALA A 8 3.19 8.55 13.26
C ALA A 8 2.33 8.10 12.05
N ALA A 9 1.49 9.00 11.53
CA ALA A 9 0.71 8.75 10.31
C ALA A 9 1.62 8.60 9.07
N ASN A 10 2.67 9.43 8.93
CA ASN A 10 3.64 9.30 7.84
C ASN A 10 4.44 8.00 7.90
N LYS A 11 4.86 7.59 9.10
CA LYS A 11 5.54 6.29 9.32
C LYS A 11 4.64 5.13 8.91
N LEU A 12 3.35 5.20 9.24
CA LEU A 12 2.38 4.18 8.87
C LEU A 12 2.17 4.13 7.35
N ILE A 13 2.04 5.28 6.68
CA ILE A 13 1.96 5.35 5.21
C ILE A 13 3.20 4.72 4.58
N LYS A 14 4.40 5.08 5.04
CA LYS A 14 5.66 4.53 4.52
C LYS A 14 5.74 3.01 4.67
N LYS A 15 5.30 2.48 5.81
CA LYS A 15 5.24 1.03 6.03
C LYS A 15 4.28 0.35 5.04
N LEU A 16 3.09 0.91 4.85
CA LEU A 16 2.10 0.40 3.89
C LEU A 16 2.63 0.46 2.45
N GLU A 17 3.34 1.52 2.07
CA GLU A 17 3.99 1.65 0.76
C GLU A 17 5.09 0.60 0.55
N GLN A 18 5.86 0.28 1.59
CA GLN A 18 6.85 -0.80 1.56
C GLN A 18 6.19 -2.18 1.40
N GLU A 19 5.12 -2.45 2.15
CA GLU A 19 4.35 -3.70 2.02
C GLU A 19 3.77 -3.85 0.62
N LYS A 20 3.19 -2.78 0.06
CA LYS A 20 2.73 -2.76 -1.33
C LYS A 20 3.87 -3.05 -2.31
N GLY A 21 5.04 -2.43 -2.11
CA GLY A 21 6.23 -2.65 -2.93
C GLY A 21 6.62 -4.13 -3.01
N ILE A 22 6.64 -4.83 -1.88
CA ILE A 22 6.94 -6.28 -1.80
C ILE A 22 5.94 -7.10 -2.63
N LEU A 23 4.64 -6.78 -2.56
CA LEU A 23 3.60 -7.49 -3.30
C LEU A 23 3.73 -7.25 -4.81
N THR A 24 4.00 -6.02 -5.24
CA THR A 24 4.27 -5.72 -6.66
C THR A 24 5.51 -6.44 -7.18
N ASP A 25 6.57 -6.53 -6.38
CA ASP A 25 7.77 -7.30 -6.74
C ASP A 25 7.46 -8.79 -6.88
N LYS A 26 6.58 -9.33 -6.01
CA LYS A 26 6.12 -10.72 -6.10
C LYS A 26 5.36 -10.96 -7.40
N ILE A 27 4.43 -10.06 -7.77
CA ILE A 27 3.71 -10.13 -9.06
C ILE A 27 4.70 -10.12 -10.22
N SER A 28 5.65 -9.18 -10.23
CA SER A 28 6.65 -9.07 -11.29
C SER A 28 7.44 -10.36 -11.49
N LYS A 29 7.84 -11.01 -10.39
CA LYS A 29 8.62 -12.26 -10.43
C LYS A 29 7.82 -13.49 -10.81
N MET A 30 6.54 -13.57 -10.42
CA MET A 30 5.74 -14.80 -10.55
C MET A 30 4.67 -14.74 -11.66
N SER A 31 4.47 -13.57 -12.29
CA SER A 31 3.52 -13.42 -13.40
C SER A 31 4.00 -14.05 -14.72
N THR A 32 5.28 -14.38 -14.83
CA THR A 32 5.85 -15.02 -16.01
C THR A 32 6.71 -16.20 -15.59
N PHE A 33 6.60 -17.31 -16.31
CA PHE A 33 7.43 -18.49 -16.12
C PHE A 33 7.83 -19.07 -17.48
N ILE A 34 9.02 -19.66 -17.54
CA ILE A 34 9.59 -20.25 -18.75
C ILE A 34 9.42 -21.77 -18.63
N VAL A 35 8.95 -22.39 -19.71
CA VAL A 35 8.78 -23.84 -19.80
C VAL A 35 9.52 -24.36 -21.02
N ALA A 36 10.29 -25.43 -20.86
CA ALA A 36 10.91 -26.09 -22.00
C ALA A 36 9.87 -26.87 -22.82
N ILE A 37 10.05 -26.97 -24.14
CA ILE A 37 9.11 -27.66 -25.03
C ILE A 37 8.92 -29.14 -24.63
N THR A 38 9.91 -29.74 -23.98
CA THR A 38 9.88 -31.13 -23.49
C THR A 38 9.12 -31.31 -22.18
N GLU A 39 8.79 -30.23 -21.48
CA GLU A 39 8.11 -30.27 -20.18
C GLU A 39 6.59 -30.21 -20.33
N ASN A 40 5.89 -30.72 -19.32
CA ASN A 40 4.44 -30.66 -19.28
C ASN A 40 3.96 -29.27 -18.83
N TYR A 41 3.59 -28.43 -19.80
CA TYR A 41 3.07 -27.09 -19.56
C TYR A 41 1.89 -27.05 -18.59
N ASP A 42 0.91 -27.95 -18.75
CA ASP A 42 -0.31 -27.93 -17.95
C ASP A 42 -0.03 -28.24 -16.47
N GLN A 43 0.91 -29.15 -16.20
CA GLN A 43 1.34 -29.47 -14.84
C GLN A 43 2.08 -28.27 -14.20
N ILE A 44 3.06 -27.70 -14.91
CA ILE A 44 3.86 -26.58 -14.38
C ILE A 44 2.97 -25.36 -14.13
N LYS A 45 2.01 -25.10 -15.03
CA LYS A 45 1.02 -24.04 -14.86
C LYS A 45 0.18 -24.27 -13.60
N ALA A 46 -0.32 -25.48 -13.37
CA ALA A 46 -1.12 -25.79 -12.19
C ALA A 46 -0.32 -25.63 -10.88
N GLU A 47 0.96 -26.03 -10.88
CA GLU A 47 1.87 -25.83 -9.74
C GLU A 47 2.11 -24.33 -9.47
N GLN A 48 2.34 -23.53 -10.52
CA GLN A 48 2.49 -22.08 -10.40
C GLN A 48 1.21 -21.38 -9.90
N GLU A 49 0.04 -21.75 -10.41
CA GLU A 49 -1.25 -21.21 -9.95
C GLU A 49 -1.56 -21.59 -8.49
N ALA A 50 -1.09 -22.76 -8.04
CA ALA A 50 -1.19 -23.17 -6.64
C ALA A 50 -0.24 -22.39 -5.72
N GLU A 51 0.95 -22.04 -6.19
CA GLU A 51 1.94 -21.27 -5.43
C GLU A 51 1.62 -19.77 -5.39
N PHE A 52 1.02 -19.24 -6.46
CA PHE A 52 0.77 -17.81 -6.60
C PHE A 52 -0.62 -17.49 -7.15
N ASN A 53 -1.47 -16.99 -6.25
CA ASN A 53 -2.75 -16.40 -6.63
C ASN A 53 -2.59 -14.90 -6.92
N LEU A 54 -2.57 -14.56 -8.21
CA LEU A 54 -2.47 -13.17 -8.67
C LEU A 54 -3.65 -12.32 -8.17
N ASN A 55 -4.87 -12.85 -8.24
CA ASN A 55 -6.08 -12.10 -7.87
C ASN A 55 -6.10 -11.77 -6.38
N GLU A 56 -5.67 -12.70 -5.53
CA GLU A 56 -5.54 -12.46 -4.10
C GLU A 56 -4.50 -11.37 -3.80
N THR A 57 -3.35 -11.43 -4.48
CA THR A 57 -2.28 -10.45 -4.31
C THR A 57 -2.73 -9.05 -4.74
N ILE A 58 -3.49 -8.94 -5.84
CA ILE A 58 -4.11 -7.67 -6.29
C ILE A 58 -5.10 -7.16 -5.22
N SER A 59 -5.95 -8.03 -4.67
CA SER A 59 -6.89 -7.65 -3.62
C SER A 59 -6.18 -7.12 -2.36
N GLN A 60 -5.04 -7.70 -2.00
CA GLN A 60 -4.22 -7.22 -0.88
C GLN A 60 -3.64 -5.82 -1.16
N ILE A 61 -3.20 -5.56 -2.40
CA ILE A 61 -2.73 -4.23 -2.81
C ILE A 61 -3.87 -3.20 -2.73
N ASP A 62 -5.07 -3.55 -3.20
CA ASP A 62 -6.24 -2.67 -3.13
C ASP A 62 -6.62 -2.31 -1.69
N GLU A 63 -6.52 -3.28 -0.76
CA GLU A 63 -6.73 -3.01 0.66
C GLU A 63 -5.69 -2.05 1.23
N ILE A 64 -4.42 -2.21 0.85
CA ILE A 64 -3.34 -1.31 1.27
C ILE A 64 -3.60 0.11 0.74
N ASP A 65 -4.00 0.25 -0.53
CA ASP A 65 -4.30 1.55 -1.11
C ASP A 65 -5.49 2.23 -0.41
N LYS A 66 -6.56 1.48 -0.10
CA LYS A 66 -7.69 1.99 0.71
C LYS A 66 -7.25 2.47 2.08
N LYS A 67 -6.34 1.75 2.76
CA LYS A 67 -5.79 2.15 4.06
C LYS A 67 -4.97 3.44 3.93
N ILE A 68 -4.10 3.54 2.92
CA ILE A 68 -3.30 4.75 2.67
C ILE A 68 -4.20 5.97 2.41
N ILE A 69 -5.22 5.83 1.56
CA ILE A 69 -6.18 6.91 1.25
C ILE A 69 -6.88 7.36 2.53
N THR A 70 -7.33 6.41 3.35
CA THR A 70 -8.02 6.71 4.62
C THR A 70 -7.13 7.50 5.58
N ILE A 71 -5.86 7.09 5.72
CA ILE A 71 -4.89 7.78 6.60
C ILE A 71 -4.57 9.18 6.05
N ARG A 72 -4.36 9.32 4.74
CA ARG A 72 -4.11 10.63 4.10
C ARG A 72 -5.30 11.57 4.28
N HIS A 73 -6.52 11.08 4.09
CA HIS A 73 -7.74 11.85 4.31
C HIS A 73 -7.85 12.30 5.77
N ALA A 74 -7.70 11.39 6.73
CA ALA A 74 -7.75 11.71 8.16
C ALA A 74 -6.69 12.76 8.55
N LYS A 75 -5.47 12.65 8.00
CA LYS A 75 -4.40 13.63 8.21
C LYS A 75 -4.73 15.00 7.60
N SER A 76 -5.31 15.04 6.41
CA SER A 76 -5.74 16.29 5.78
C SER A 76 -6.83 16.99 6.59
N VAL A 77 -7.83 16.24 7.06
CA VAL A 77 -8.88 16.75 7.96
C VAL A 77 -8.27 17.27 9.27
N PHE A 78 -7.32 16.55 9.86
CA PHE A 78 -6.61 17.02 11.06
C PHE A 78 -5.86 18.34 10.80
N ASN A 79 -5.09 18.42 9.71
CA ASN A 79 -4.32 19.63 9.37
C ASN A 79 -5.21 20.85 9.11
N ASN A 80 -6.38 20.66 8.48
CA ASN A 80 -7.33 21.74 8.18
C ASN A 80 -8.19 22.15 9.39
N SER A 81 -8.49 21.23 10.30
CA SER A 81 -9.31 21.49 11.49
C SER A 81 -8.54 22.03 12.69
N VAL A 82 -7.23 21.79 12.75
CA VAL A 82 -6.38 22.28 13.84
C VAL A 82 -5.87 23.68 13.51
N VAL A 83 -6.42 24.67 14.21
CA VAL A 83 -5.91 26.04 14.25
C VAL A 83 -4.76 26.10 15.26
N MET A 84 -3.60 26.64 14.87
CA MET A 84 -2.52 26.81 15.83
C MET A 84 -2.90 27.85 16.91
N LYS A 85 -2.30 27.74 18.10
CA LYS A 85 -2.58 28.58 19.30
C LYS A 85 -2.50 30.11 19.06
N ASN A 86 -1.88 30.53 17.98
CA ASN A 86 -1.70 31.90 17.49
C ASN A 86 -2.83 32.38 16.55
N GLY A 87 -3.90 31.60 16.37
CA GLY A 87 -5.22 32.08 15.96
C GLY A 87 -5.42 32.52 14.51
N LEU A 88 -4.38 32.45 13.65
CA LEU A 88 -4.46 33.05 12.31
C LEU A 88 -4.19 32.10 11.14
N LEU A 89 -3.64 30.89 11.35
CA LEU A 89 -3.26 29.98 10.27
C LEU A 89 -3.54 28.51 10.61
N SER A 90 -4.05 27.74 9.64
CA SER A 90 -4.13 26.27 9.74
C SER A 90 -2.74 25.68 9.50
N VAL A 91 -2.49 24.46 9.99
CA VAL A 91 -1.19 23.77 9.82
C VAL A 91 -0.82 23.62 8.34
N THR A 92 -1.81 23.59 7.45
CA THR A 92 -1.65 23.49 5.99
C THR A 92 -0.92 24.71 5.40
N THR A 93 -1.14 25.92 5.91
CA THR A 93 -0.57 27.17 5.34
C THR A 93 0.93 27.36 5.61
N LEU A 94 1.56 26.47 6.40
CA LEU A 94 2.99 26.52 6.74
C LEU A 94 3.81 25.39 6.10
N LEU A 95 3.16 24.46 5.38
CA LEU A 95 3.79 23.30 4.76
C LEU A 95 3.87 23.37 3.23
N ASP A 96 3.31 24.45 2.64
CA ASP A 96 3.52 24.87 1.25
C ASP A 96 4.74 25.81 1.14
#